data_AF-A0A7Y3RK66-F1
#
_entry.id   AF-A0A7Y3RK66-F1
#
_cell.length_a   1.000
_cell.length_b   1.000
_cell.length_c   1.000
_cell.angle_alpha   90.00
_cell.angle_beta   90.00
_cell.angle_gamma   90.00
#
_symmetry.space_group_name_H-M   'P 1'
#
loop_
_entity.id
_entity.type
_entity.pdbx_description
1 polymer ?
#
loop_
_entity_poly.entity_id
_entity_poly.type
_entity_poly.pdbx_seq_one_letter_code
_entity_poly.pdbx_strand_id
1 'polypeptide(L)'
;MKFRIALLGAAALLLPTAAFGQSSVTINSNSGTVQLTSGPATGLETPTAVRLEGDTIVLIYEGDLDLSNIDLTTVGNRAVEIRSLGDVSVSGVTANIDAGGGRGGVAGQGGLGSAGGGGGRGGSGGTLAFQNGTSGSIGGTSSFASAGARGGFGTDGANGNNGGSGGSGGGGAGGTQGGSGGSGGSGNTADDGSNGGGANAGRSPFSVGSRGASGSNGGTGTNLVGGGGGGAGGGGGGGGGGGGGGGGGGGEANSVGFDGGRGGDGGQGGTGGQGGAGGAGGAGGGALKITANGRLTVMGTNLDANGQGGAPGSSGEFGDPGSLGRNGSSGDDGGILGEGGRGGNGGRGGNGGTGGRGGVGGNGAGGTVILEGTIIDYGPGARVSAEGGTSPSNNPGGVGRFVEIANEKTGSASASAQRVVSTDGPRNTNPFTATTQETPFLPDLDGRAETFGEFTGFDATDPNFLASLVGLPSGDFIGMTRFDDTSSFFGSDFTGFDLIVISNVSGQSVSDIDFGFGPGAGSDVFFSGLGAGELANLALFITLVPESLTGFAFRGGDFGQLFGTLLDGESVFLTAEAIPLPGALPLMAAGLAIFGWRRRKT
;
A
#
# COMPACT_ATOMS: atom_id res chain seq x y z
N MET A 1 10.55 1.46 52.34
CA MET A 1 11.96 1.70 51.96
C MET A 1 11.95 2.70 50.82
N LYS A 2 12.40 3.94 51.05
CA LYS A 2 12.49 5.01 50.03
C LYS A 2 13.93 5.08 49.56
N PHE A 3 14.20 4.74 48.30
CA PHE A 3 15.51 4.96 47.68
C PHE A 3 15.64 6.45 47.33
N ARG A 4 16.56 7.15 48.01
CA ARG A 4 17.01 8.49 47.61
C ARG A 4 18.15 8.30 46.61
N ILE A 5 17.90 8.65 45.35
CA ILE A 5 18.95 8.84 44.36
C ILE A 5 19.53 10.24 44.59
N ALA A 6 20.83 10.31 44.87
CA ALA A 6 21.55 11.54 45.07
C ALA A 6 21.78 12.21 43.70
N LEU A 7 21.22 13.41 43.53
CA LEU A 7 21.45 14.29 42.39
C LEU A 7 22.83 14.95 42.58
N LEU A 8 23.85 14.52 41.84
CA LEU A 8 25.09 15.26 41.70
C LEU A 8 24.87 16.42 40.72
N GLY A 9 25.19 17.63 41.16
CA GLY A 9 25.07 18.85 40.36
C GLY A 9 25.92 18.80 39.09
N ALA A 10 25.26 18.90 37.94
CA ALA A 10 25.89 19.09 36.66
C ALA A 10 26.21 20.58 36.46
N ALA A 11 27.51 20.89 36.33
CA ALA A 11 27.94 22.17 35.78
C ALA A 11 27.50 22.24 34.32
N ALA A 12 26.72 23.27 33.95
CA ALA A 12 26.33 23.54 32.58
C ALA A 12 27.57 23.94 31.76
N LEU A 13 28.20 22.94 31.14
CA LEU A 13 29.21 23.15 30.12
C LEU A 13 28.47 23.54 28.83
N LEU A 14 28.51 24.83 28.48
CA LEU A 14 28.09 25.34 27.17
C LEU A 14 28.98 24.72 26.09
N LEU A 15 28.60 23.53 25.62
CA LEU A 15 29.13 22.94 24.40
C LEU A 15 28.56 23.75 23.21
N PRO A 16 29.38 24.06 22.19
CA PRO A 16 28.88 24.68 20.98
C PRO A 16 27.77 23.81 20.40
N THR A 17 26.67 24.43 19.97
CA THR A 17 25.57 23.80 19.23
C THR A 17 26.15 23.13 17.99
N ALA A 18 26.52 21.86 18.12
CA ALA A 18 26.88 21.04 16.98
C ALA A 18 25.68 21.01 16.05
N ALA A 19 25.90 21.29 14.77
CA ALA A 19 24.86 21.15 13.76
C ALA A 19 24.31 19.72 13.85
N PHE A 20 23.06 19.60 14.29
CA PHE A 20 22.39 18.31 14.42
C PHE A 20 22.23 17.74 13.01
N GLY A 21 23.01 16.69 12.72
CA GLY A 21 22.86 15.95 11.47
C GLY A 21 21.53 15.21 11.43
N GLN A 22 20.98 15.06 10.23
CA GLN A 22 19.79 14.26 9.96
C GLN A 22 19.95 12.86 10.56
N SER A 23 18.98 12.44 11.36
CA SER A 23 18.97 11.11 11.95
C SER A 23 18.22 10.15 11.04
N SER A 24 18.68 8.91 10.90
CA SER A 24 17.97 7.90 10.09
C SER A 24 17.50 6.75 10.96
N VAL A 25 16.22 6.41 10.84
CA VAL A 25 15.54 5.33 11.57
C VAL A 25 15.06 4.30 10.55
N THR A 26 15.49 3.06 10.71
CA THR A 26 14.98 1.93 9.92
C THR A 26 14.07 1.05 10.77
N ILE A 27 12.81 0.90 10.36
CA ILE A 27 11.86 -0.03 10.97
C ILE A 27 11.79 -1.28 10.10
N ASN A 28 12.26 -2.41 10.61
CA ASN A 28 12.12 -3.68 9.92
C ASN A 28 10.74 -4.28 10.25
N SER A 29 9.79 -4.16 9.32
CA SER A 29 8.41 -4.57 9.56
C SER A 29 8.21 -6.10 9.60
N ASN A 30 9.21 -6.90 9.21
CA ASN A 30 9.13 -8.36 9.36
C ASN A 30 9.48 -8.80 10.78
N SER A 31 10.46 -8.13 11.40
CA SER A 31 11.02 -8.52 12.71
C SER A 31 10.55 -7.63 13.86
N GLY A 32 9.95 -6.47 13.58
CA GLY A 32 9.56 -5.49 14.60
C GLY A 32 10.74 -4.70 15.17
N THR A 33 11.94 -4.82 14.62
CA THR A 33 13.12 -4.11 15.13
C THR A 33 13.16 -2.68 14.60
N VAL A 34 13.39 -1.72 15.50
CA VAL A 34 13.70 -0.32 15.17
C VAL A 34 15.21 -0.12 15.31
N GLN A 35 15.88 0.34 14.25
CA GLN A 35 17.32 0.57 14.23
C GLN A 35 17.60 2.04 13.95
N LEU A 36 18.37 2.68 14.84
CA LEU A 36 18.95 4.00 14.63
C LEU A 36 20.25 3.83 13.85
N THR A 37 20.29 4.34 12.62
CA THR A 37 21.41 4.09 11.70
C THR A 37 22.46 5.22 11.75
N SER A 38 22.08 6.45 12.11
CA SER A 38 23.01 7.57 12.26
C SER A 38 22.46 8.70 13.12
N GLY A 39 23.35 9.37 13.87
CA GLY A 39 23.06 10.60 14.62
C GLY A 39 22.48 10.37 16.03
N PRO A 40 22.67 11.32 16.97
CA PRO A 40 21.88 11.36 18.19
C PRO A 40 20.46 11.83 17.81
N ALA A 41 19.51 10.89 17.71
CA ALA A 41 18.11 11.23 17.55
C ALA A 41 17.60 11.79 18.89
N THR A 42 17.73 13.11 19.09
CA THR A 42 17.31 13.78 20.33
C THR A 42 15.80 13.93 20.48
N GLY A 43 15.00 13.48 19.49
CA GLY A 43 13.53 13.56 19.51
C GLY A 43 12.80 12.21 19.46
N LEU A 44 13.48 11.11 19.08
CA LEU A 44 12.85 9.79 19.09
C LEU A 44 13.05 9.17 20.48
N GLU A 45 12.04 9.34 21.35
CA GLU A 45 11.99 8.60 22.60
C GLU A 45 12.00 7.09 22.33
N THR A 46 12.38 6.28 23.31
CA THR A 46 12.22 4.82 23.15
C THR A 46 10.73 4.51 23.22
N PRO A 47 10.14 3.81 22.23
CA PRO A 47 8.72 3.47 22.29
C PRO A 47 8.45 2.67 23.57
N THR A 48 7.42 3.08 24.31
CA THR A 48 7.00 2.40 25.55
C THR A 48 6.59 0.95 25.27
N ALA A 49 6.04 0.69 24.07
CA ALA A 49 5.75 -0.66 23.61
C ALA A 49 5.93 -0.82 22.09
N VAL A 50 6.35 -2.01 21.69
CA VAL A 50 6.32 -2.48 20.30
C VAL A 50 5.40 -3.70 20.25
N ARG A 51 4.33 -3.64 19.46
CA ARG A 51 3.33 -4.70 19.34
C ARG A 51 3.17 -5.15 17.90
N LEU A 52 2.73 -6.39 17.73
CA LEU A 52 2.27 -6.92 16.44
C LEU A 52 0.75 -7.09 16.52
N GLU A 53 0.00 -6.23 15.84
CA GLU A 53 -1.46 -6.24 15.75
C GLU A 53 -1.85 -6.74 14.35
N GLY A 54 -2.04 -8.06 14.21
CA GLY A 54 -2.25 -8.69 12.91
C GLY A 54 -0.99 -8.60 12.02
N ASP A 55 -1.12 -7.97 10.85
CA ASP A 55 -0.03 -7.70 9.91
C ASP A 55 0.57 -6.30 10.06
N THR A 56 0.28 -5.62 11.17
CA THR A 56 0.78 -4.27 11.48
C THR A 56 1.72 -4.31 12.69
N ILE A 57 2.89 -3.68 12.57
CA ILE A 57 3.72 -3.35 13.74
C ILE A 57 3.29 -2.00 14.28
N VAL A 58 2.98 -1.95 15.56
CA VAL A 58 2.56 -0.73 16.27
C VAL A 58 3.66 -0.31 17.23
N LEU A 59 4.22 0.88 17.01
CA LEU A 59 5.13 1.57 17.93
C LEU A 59 4.31 2.54 18.77
N ILE A 60 4.28 2.34 20.09
CA ILE A 60 3.45 3.14 21.01
C ILE A 60 4.33 4.06 21.86
N TYR A 61 3.98 5.33 21.91
CA TYR A 61 4.59 6.39 22.72
C TYR A 61 3.54 6.97 23.68
N GLU A 62 3.91 7.17 24.94
CA GLU A 62 2.96 7.62 25.98
C GLU A 62 2.78 9.14 26.06
N GLY A 63 3.74 9.92 25.55
CA GLY A 63 3.67 11.38 25.48
C GLY A 63 3.91 11.88 24.06
N ASP A 64 4.27 13.15 23.94
CA ASP A 64 4.50 13.80 22.65
C ASP A 64 5.66 13.18 21.88
N LEU A 65 5.53 13.11 20.56
CA LEU A 65 6.52 12.52 19.67
C LEU A 65 7.00 13.54 18.64
N ASP A 66 8.28 13.89 18.70
CA ASP A 66 8.91 14.74 17.69
C ASP A 66 9.72 13.89 16.69
N LEU A 67 9.19 13.76 15.47
CA LEU A 67 9.85 13.11 14.34
C LEU A 67 10.66 14.10 13.49
N SER A 68 10.88 15.33 13.94
CA SER A 68 11.57 16.35 13.15
C SER A 68 12.99 15.93 12.75
N ASN A 69 13.34 16.13 11.48
CA ASN A 69 14.65 15.81 10.88
C ASN A 69 15.04 14.32 10.96
N ILE A 70 14.04 13.43 10.99
CA ILE A 70 14.25 11.97 10.93
C ILE A 70 13.94 11.46 9.52
N ASP A 71 14.87 10.74 8.91
CA ASP A 71 14.59 9.91 7.75
C ASP A 71 14.04 8.56 8.22
N LEU A 72 12.77 8.32 7.95
CA LEU A 72 12.09 7.10 8.32
C LEU A 72 12.09 6.13 7.14
N THR A 73 12.76 4.99 7.27
CA THR A 73 12.70 3.92 6.26
C THR A 73 12.00 2.71 6.85
N THR A 74 10.95 2.22 6.21
CA THR A 74 10.37 0.92 6.57
C THR A 74 10.84 -0.15 5.61
N VAL A 75 11.26 -1.30 6.14
CA VAL A 75 11.73 -2.45 5.36
C VAL A 75 10.96 -3.68 5.78
N GLY A 76 10.16 -4.23 4.88
CA GLY A 76 9.43 -5.47 5.11
C GLY A 76 8.03 -5.42 4.51
N ASN A 77 7.29 -6.52 4.61
CA ASN A 77 5.99 -6.65 3.95
C ASN A 77 4.79 -6.36 4.86
N ARG A 78 5.03 -5.90 6.09
CA ARG A 78 3.99 -5.53 7.05
C ARG A 78 3.78 -4.02 7.10
N ALA A 79 2.56 -3.62 7.46
CA ALA A 79 2.23 -2.24 7.74
C ALA A 79 2.95 -1.76 9.01
N VAL A 80 3.22 -0.46 9.06
CA VAL A 80 3.79 0.19 10.25
C VAL A 80 2.81 1.24 10.75
N GLU A 81 2.52 1.20 12.05
CA GLU A 81 1.79 2.23 12.77
C GLU A 81 2.71 2.86 13.82
N ILE A 82 2.79 4.18 13.80
CA ILE A 82 3.39 4.99 14.87
C ILE A 82 2.23 5.64 15.61
N ARG A 83 2.06 5.30 16.88
CA ARG A 83 0.95 5.74 17.72
C ARG A 83 1.49 6.52 18.91
N SER A 84 1.15 7.80 19.00
CA SER A 84 1.39 8.66 20.16
C SER A 84 0.09 8.88 20.93
N LEU A 85 0.15 8.79 22.25
CA LEU A 85 -0.96 9.19 23.12
C LEU A 85 -1.01 10.71 23.37
N GLY A 86 0.03 11.44 22.97
CA GLY A 86 0.07 12.90 22.96
C GLY A 86 0.02 13.46 21.54
N ASP A 87 0.79 14.51 21.33
CA ASP A 87 0.97 15.17 20.05
C ASP A 87 2.05 14.47 19.21
N VAL A 88 2.05 14.73 17.91
CA VAL A 88 3.08 14.26 16.97
C VAL A 88 3.47 15.42 16.05
N SER A 89 4.76 15.75 16.04
CA SER A 89 5.34 16.68 15.07
C SER A 89 6.15 15.92 14.02
N VAL A 90 5.83 16.12 12.75
CA VAL A 90 6.51 15.50 11.60
C VAL A 90 7.04 16.59 10.69
N SER A 91 8.29 17.02 10.94
CA SER A 91 8.92 18.12 10.21
C SER A 91 10.18 17.70 9.45
N GLY A 92 10.25 18.00 8.15
CA GLY A 92 11.45 17.70 7.35
C GLY A 92 11.76 16.21 7.23
N VAL A 93 10.75 15.35 7.39
CA VAL A 93 10.89 13.89 7.34
C VAL A 93 10.80 13.42 5.90
N THR A 94 11.71 12.53 5.49
CA THR A 94 11.49 11.68 4.32
C THR A 94 11.14 10.29 4.81
N ALA A 95 9.87 9.89 4.65
CA ALA A 95 9.42 8.55 4.98
C ALA A 95 9.35 7.70 3.71
N ASN A 96 10.28 6.76 3.54
CA ASN A 96 10.24 5.81 2.42
C ASN A 96 9.71 4.45 2.91
N ILE A 97 8.50 4.12 2.45
CA ILE A 97 7.71 2.99 2.92
C ILE A 97 7.70 1.91 1.82
N ASP A 98 8.75 1.10 1.79
CA ASP A 98 8.86 -0.01 0.85
C ASP A 98 8.11 -1.24 1.41
N ALA A 99 7.22 -1.85 0.62
CA ALA A 99 6.69 -3.19 0.91
C ALA A 99 7.79 -4.21 0.61
N GLY A 100 8.86 -4.15 1.43
CA GLY A 100 10.19 -4.68 1.22
C GLY A 100 10.23 -5.83 0.23
N GLY A 101 10.61 -5.51 -1.01
CA GLY A 101 10.95 -6.46 -2.08
C GLY A 101 10.14 -7.75 -2.08
N GLY A 102 8.81 -7.65 -1.87
CA GLY A 102 7.92 -8.82 -1.89
C GLY A 102 8.24 -9.59 -3.16
N ARG A 103 8.84 -10.78 -3.01
CA ARG A 103 9.50 -11.52 -4.10
C ARG A 103 8.63 -11.42 -5.33
N GLY A 104 9.02 -10.59 -6.29
CA GLY A 104 8.30 -10.45 -7.55
C GLY A 104 8.03 -11.87 -8.03
N GLY A 105 6.74 -12.19 -8.27
CA GLY A 105 6.32 -13.57 -8.53
C GLY A 105 7.32 -14.22 -9.48
N VAL A 106 7.85 -15.39 -9.10
CA VAL A 106 8.92 -16.05 -9.86
C VAL A 106 8.53 -16.04 -11.33
N ALA A 107 9.39 -15.46 -12.17
CA ALA A 107 9.14 -15.39 -13.60
C ALA A 107 8.73 -16.79 -14.08
N GLY A 108 7.56 -16.87 -14.72
CA GLY A 108 7.10 -18.14 -15.30
C GLY A 108 8.20 -18.67 -16.22
N GLN A 109 8.68 -19.90 -15.97
CA GLN A 109 9.62 -20.51 -16.88
C GLN A 109 8.91 -20.70 -18.23
N GLY A 110 9.53 -20.22 -19.31
CA GLY A 110 9.06 -20.51 -20.66
C GLY A 110 9.05 -22.03 -20.85
N GLY A 111 7.90 -22.60 -21.19
CA GLY A 111 7.80 -24.02 -21.50
C GLY A 111 8.70 -24.35 -22.70
N LEU A 112 9.41 -25.47 -22.63
CA LEU A 112 10.13 -26.02 -23.77
C LEU A 112 9.10 -26.53 -24.80
N GLY A 113 8.92 -25.76 -25.88
CA GLY A 113 8.17 -26.17 -27.07
C GLY A 113 6.94 -25.29 -27.37
N SER A 114 7.04 -24.50 -28.45
CA SER A 114 6.00 -23.89 -29.33
C SER A 114 4.70 -23.27 -28.77
N ALA A 115 4.37 -23.40 -27.49
CA ALA A 115 3.25 -22.74 -26.82
C ALA A 115 3.84 -21.77 -25.79
N GLY A 116 3.57 -20.47 -25.98
CA GLY A 116 4.08 -19.41 -25.10
C GLY A 116 3.84 -19.73 -23.63
N GLY A 117 4.90 -19.71 -22.82
CA GLY A 117 4.80 -19.90 -21.38
C GLY A 117 3.83 -18.89 -20.78
N GLY A 118 2.93 -19.36 -19.91
CA GLY A 118 2.00 -18.50 -19.19
C GLY A 118 2.75 -17.46 -18.36
N GLY A 119 2.33 -16.20 -18.49
CA GLY A 119 2.89 -15.10 -17.70
C GLY A 119 2.79 -15.39 -16.19
N GLY A 120 3.84 -15.05 -15.45
CA GLY A 120 3.85 -15.18 -13.99
C GLY A 120 2.73 -14.34 -13.36
N ARG A 121 2.11 -14.85 -12.29
CA ARG A 121 1.13 -14.08 -11.53
C ARG A 121 1.83 -12.95 -10.77
N GLY A 122 1.30 -11.73 -10.87
CA GLY A 122 1.75 -10.59 -10.07
C GLY A 122 1.61 -10.88 -8.57
N GLY A 123 2.50 -10.30 -7.76
CA GLY A 123 2.45 -10.43 -6.30
C GLY A 123 1.19 -9.78 -5.72
N SER A 124 0.64 -10.38 -4.67
CA SER A 124 -0.44 -9.78 -3.88
C SER A 124 0.11 -8.61 -3.06
N GLY A 125 -0.38 -7.40 -3.29
CA GLY A 125 -0.15 -6.27 -2.38
C GLY A 125 -0.74 -6.56 -1.00
N GLY A 126 -0.09 -6.08 0.06
CA GLY A 126 -0.63 -6.16 1.42
C GLY A 126 -1.91 -5.35 1.53
N THR A 127 -3.06 -6.00 1.67
CA THR A 127 -4.34 -5.34 1.93
C THR A 127 -4.51 -5.09 3.43
N LEU A 128 -4.43 -3.82 3.86
CA LEU A 128 -5.04 -3.37 5.11
C LEU A 128 -6.57 -3.37 4.92
N ALA A 129 -7.23 -4.37 5.50
CA ALA A 129 -8.68 -4.43 5.55
C ALA A 129 -9.19 -3.60 6.74
N PHE A 130 -9.66 -2.38 6.47
CA PHE A 130 -10.52 -1.66 7.40
C PHE A 130 -11.97 -1.85 6.95
N GLN A 131 -12.77 -2.52 7.77
CA GLN A 131 -14.23 -2.61 7.61
C GLN A 131 -14.86 -1.38 8.26
N ASN A 132 -15.12 -0.33 7.49
CA ASN A 132 -16.28 0.54 7.77
C ASN A 132 -16.73 1.30 6.50
N GLY A 133 -18.00 1.14 6.13
CA GLY A 133 -18.71 2.05 5.21
C GLY A 133 -18.61 1.83 3.69
N THR A 134 -19.59 1.12 3.12
CA THR A 134 -20.04 1.12 1.71
C THR A 134 -19.02 0.78 0.61
N SER A 135 -19.12 -0.47 0.16
CA SER A 135 -18.59 -1.02 -1.08
C SER A 135 -18.95 -0.19 -2.33
N GLY A 136 -17.97 0.56 -2.84
CA GLY A 136 -17.90 0.87 -4.26
C GLY A 136 -17.59 -0.42 -5.02
N SER A 137 -18.45 -0.78 -5.97
CA SER A 137 -18.41 -2.01 -6.74
C SER A 137 -17.05 -2.21 -7.45
N ILE A 138 -16.24 -3.13 -6.94
CA ILE A 138 -15.22 -3.81 -7.73
C ILE A 138 -15.97 -4.70 -8.71
N GLY A 139 -15.66 -4.54 -10.00
CA GLY A 139 -16.24 -5.33 -11.08
C GLY A 139 -16.08 -6.83 -10.84
N GLY A 140 -17.21 -7.52 -10.80
CA GLY A 140 -17.38 -8.94 -11.12
C GLY A 140 -16.30 -9.90 -10.63
N THR A 141 -16.31 -10.23 -9.33
CA THR A 141 -15.83 -11.53 -8.87
C THR A 141 -16.66 -12.63 -9.54
N SER A 142 -16.07 -13.37 -10.47
CA SER A 142 -16.58 -14.70 -10.81
C SER A 142 -16.37 -15.62 -9.61
N SER A 143 -17.43 -16.34 -9.27
CA SER A 143 -17.56 -17.21 -8.12
C SER A 143 -16.56 -18.36 -8.14
N PHE A 144 -15.88 -18.58 -7.00
CA PHE A 144 -15.22 -19.84 -6.70
C PHE A 144 -16.28 -20.92 -6.43
N ALA A 145 -16.31 -21.96 -7.26
CA ALA A 145 -16.84 -23.26 -6.87
C ALA A 145 -15.67 -24.13 -6.35
N SER A 146 -15.82 -24.54 -5.09
CA SER A 146 -15.23 -25.69 -4.38
C SER A 146 -14.02 -26.42 -4.96
N ALA A 147 -12.98 -26.52 -4.14
CA ALA A 147 -11.97 -27.57 -4.21
C ALA A 147 -12.60 -28.97 -4.29
N GLY A 148 -12.31 -29.69 -5.36
CA GLY A 148 -12.69 -31.10 -5.54
C GLY A 148 -11.56 -31.87 -6.23
N ALA A 149 -10.94 -32.76 -5.47
CA ALA A 149 -10.14 -33.93 -5.85
C ALA A 149 -8.99 -33.79 -6.87
N ARG A 150 -7.79 -34.17 -6.40
CA ARG A 150 -6.71 -34.72 -7.24
C ARG A 150 -7.25 -35.94 -8.00
N GLY A 151 -7.19 -35.92 -9.33
CA GLY A 151 -7.54 -37.06 -10.18
C GLY A 151 -6.67 -37.10 -11.44
N GLY A 152 -5.85 -38.16 -11.52
CA GLY A 152 -5.48 -38.89 -12.73
C GLY A 152 -4.86 -38.15 -13.93
N PHE A 153 -3.64 -38.55 -14.28
CA PHE A 153 -3.16 -38.47 -15.66
C PHE A 153 -4.19 -39.16 -16.58
N GLY A 154 -4.67 -38.44 -17.59
CA GLY A 154 -5.63 -38.93 -18.58
C GLY A 154 -5.32 -38.34 -19.95
N THR A 155 -5.17 -39.24 -20.91
CA THR A 155 -4.84 -39.07 -22.33
C THR A 155 -5.91 -38.36 -23.15
N ASP A 156 -5.49 -37.82 -24.29
CA ASP A 156 -6.24 -37.34 -25.47
C ASP A 156 -7.75 -37.65 -25.55
N GLY A 157 -8.53 -36.63 -25.87
CA GLY A 157 -9.96 -36.76 -26.17
C GLY A 157 -10.60 -35.48 -26.72
N ALA A 158 -11.28 -35.62 -27.86
CA ALA A 158 -11.78 -34.59 -28.77
C ALA A 158 -13.02 -33.79 -28.31
N ASN A 159 -13.24 -32.68 -29.02
CA ASN A 159 -14.51 -31.99 -29.33
C ASN A 159 -15.41 -31.48 -28.18
N GLY A 160 -15.48 -30.15 -28.07
CA GLY A 160 -16.61 -29.43 -27.48
C GLY A 160 -16.87 -28.11 -28.21
N ASN A 161 -17.91 -28.06 -29.05
CA ASN A 161 -18.45 -26.83 -29.63
C ASN A 161 -19.48 -26.20 -28.67
N ASN A 162 -19.54 -24.87 -28.71
CA ASN A 162 -20.54 -23.95 -28.15
C ASN A 162 -20.39 -23.51 -26.67
N GLY A 163 -20.03 -22.24 -26.52
CA GLY A 163 -20.25 -21.45 -25.31
C GLY A 163 -19.92 -19.96 -25.50
N GLY A 164 -20.95 -19.15 -25.80
CA GLY A 164 -21.05 -17.74 -25.39
C GLY A 164 -20.25 -16.69 -26.18
N SER A 165 -20.93 -16.01 -27.10
CA SER A 165 -20.56 -14.67 -27.57
C SER A 165 -20.64 -13.67 -26.41
N GLY A 166 -19.48 -13.23 -25.89
CA GLY A 166 -19.37 -12.21 -24.86
C GLY A 166 -18.49 -11.05 -25.32
N GLY A 167 -19.09 -9.85 -25.39
CA GLY A 167 -18.47 -8.54 -25.20
C GLY A 167 -17.24 -8.18 -26.05
N SER A 168 -17.46 -7.36 -27.09
CA SER A 168 -16.43 -6.56 -27.75
C SER A 168 -15.76 -5.60 -26.75
N GLY A 169 -14.59 -6.00 -26.22
CA GLY A 169 -13.64 -5.13 -25.53
C GLY A 169 -12.80 -4.33 -26.52
N GLY A 170 -12.52 -3.07 -26.17
CA GLY A 170 -11.97 -2.02 -27.02
C GLY A 170 -10.67 -2.37 -27.77
N GLY A 171 -10.52 -1.74 -28.93
CA GLY A 171 -9.45 -1.96 -29.89
C GLY A 171 -8.05 -1.88 -29.30
N GLY A 172 -7.27 -2.94 -29.53
CA GLY A 172 -5.82 -2.90 -29.39
C GLY A 172 -5.23 -1.91 -30.39
N ALA A 173 -4.50 -0.92 -29.87
CA ALA A 173 -3.65 -0.07 -30.68
C ALA A 173 -2.48 -0.90 -31.24
N GLY A 174 -2.21 -0.70 -32.53
CA GLY A 174 -1.27 -1.48 -33.32
C GLY A 174 0.14 -1.53 -32.74
N GLY A 175 0.71 -2.72 -32.82
CA GLY A 175 2.15 -2.92 -32.67
C GLY A 175 2.89 -2.07 -33.71
N THR A 176 3.85 -1.30 -33.22
CA THR A 176 4.82 -0.57 -34.04
C THR A 176 5.54 -1.52 -34.97
N GLN A 177 5.64 -1.09 -36.23
CA GLN A 177 6.35 -1.71 -37.35
C GLN A 177 7.69 -2.31 -36.93
N GLY A 178 7.77 -3.65 -36.96
CA GLY A 178 9.04 -4.34 -37.15
C GLY A 178 9.56 -4.01 -38.54
N GLY A 179 10.82 -3.60 -38.62
CA GLY A 179 11.49 -3.14 -39.83
C GLY A 179 11.37 -4.12 -41.00
N SER A 180 11.30 -3.53 -42.19
CA SER A 180 11.33 -4.16 -43.50
C SER A 180 12.52 -5.12 -43.65
N GLY A 181 12.21 -6.42 -43.74
CA GLY A 181 13.14 -7.47 -44.12
C GLY A 181 12.54 -8.34 -45.21
N GLY A 182 12.90 -8.05 -46.47
CA GLY A 182 12.90 -8.99 -47.59
C GLY A 182 11.54 -9.47 -48.12
N SER A 183 11.10 -8.88 -49.23
CA SER A 183 10.14 -9.48 -50.15
C SER A 183 10.65 -10.83 -50.69
N GLY A 184 10.16 -11.93 -50.13
CA GLY A 184 10.22 -13.27 -50.71
C GLY A 184 8.87 -13.60 -51.36
N GLY A 185 8.89 -13.91 -52.65
CA GLY A 185 7.70 -14.01 -53.50
C GLY A 185 6.65 -15.02 -53.05
N SER A 186 5.39 -14.66 -53.31
CA SER A 186 4.21 -15.52 -53.24
C SER A 186 4.34 -16.70 -54.21
N GLY A 187 4.56 -17.90 -53.67
CA GLY A 187 4.26 -19.17 -54.34
C GLY A 187 2.91 -19.68 -53.84
N ASN A 188 2.00 -19.96 -54.77
CA ASN A 188 0.64 -20.42 -54.50
C ASN A 188 0.63 -21.68 -53.61
N THR A 189 -0.07 -21.58 -52.48
CA THR A 189 -0.54 -22.74 -51.72
C THR A 189 -1.63 -23.43 -52.55
N ALA A 190 -1.33 -24.63 -53.06
CA ALA A 190 -2.38 -25.54 -53.50
C ALA A 190 -2.99 -26.18 -52.24
N ASP A 191 -4.32 -26.14 -52.16
CA ASP A 191 -5.11 -26.75 -51.09
C ASP A 191 -4.86 -28.26 -51.01
N ASP A 192 -4.37 -28.73 -49.87
CA ASP A 192 -4.38 -30.15 -49.51
C ASP A 192 -5.78 -30.55 -49.05
N GLY A 193 -6.31 -31.59 -49.70
CA GLY A 193 -7.68 -32.06 -49.61
C GLY A 193 -8.13 -32.52 -48.22
N SER A 194 -9.37 -32.19 -47.90
CA SER A 194 -10.12 -32.72 -46.76
C SER A 194 -10.56 -34.17 -47.02
N ASN A 195 -10.33 -35.02 -46.01
CA ASN A 195 -10.83 -36.39 -45.97
C ASN A 195 -12.36 -36.43 -45.81
N GLY A 196 -12.99 -37.19 -46.71
CA GLY A 196 -14.10 -38.12 -46.49
C GLY A 196 -15.14 -37.84 -45.42
N GLY A 197 -16.22 -37.14 -45.80
CA GLY A 197 -17.55 -37.30 -45.19
C GLY A 197 -18.31 -38.41 -45.90
N GLY A 198 -18.69 -39.46 -45.17
CA GLY A 198 -19.51 -40.56 -45.67
C GLY A 198 -21.01 -40.21 -45.77
N ALA A 199 -21.65 -40.92 -46.69
CA ALA A 199 -23.09 -41.18 -46.83
C ALA A 199 -24.00 -40.02 -47.32
N ASN A 200 -24.40 -40.10 -48.60
CA ASN A 200 -25.81 -40.37 -48.90
C ASN A 200 -26.00 -40.98 -50.30
N ALA A 201 -26.88 -41.98 -50.35
CA ALA A 201 -27.20 -42.74 -51.55
C ALA A 201 -28.06 -41.92 -52.53
N GLY A 202 -27.68 -41.94 -53.81
CA GLY A 202 -28.46 -41.37 -54.91
C GLY A 202 -28.05 -42.03 -56.23
N ARG A 203 -28.92 -42.91 -56.75
CA ARG A 203 -28.77 -43.62 -58.02
C ARG A 203 -28.64 -42.67 -59.21
N SER A 204 -27.67 -42.94 -60.09
CA SER A 204 -27.70 -42.57 -61.52
C SER A 204 -26.76 -43.50 -62.31
N PRO A 205 -27.20 -44.08 -63.45
CA PRO A 205 -26.38 -44.95 -64.30
C PRO A 205 -25.64 -44.15 -65.38
N PHE A 206 -24.52 -44.71 -65.87
CA PHE A 206 -23.63 -44.17 -66.92
C PHE A 206 -22.66 -43.06 -66.50
N SER A 207 -21.43 -43.47 -66.18
CA SER A 207 -20.26 -42.99 -66.93
C SER A 207 -19.02 -43.82 -66.56
N VAL A 208 -18.30 -44.20 -67.60
CA VAL A 208 -17.04 -44.93 -67.59
C VAL A 208 -15.94 -43.96 -67.16
N GLY A 209 -15.14 -44.36 -66.17
CA GLY A 209 -13.99 -43.59 -65.69
C GLY A 209 -13.18 -44.40 -64.69
N SER A 210 -12.29 -45.25 -65.22
CA SER A 210 -11.39 -46.15 -64.51
C SER A 210 -10.48 -45.45 -63.51
N ARG A 211 -10.49 -45.92 -62.25
CA ARG A 211 -9.45 -45.67 -61.26
C ARG A 211 -8.17 -46.38 -61.69
N GLY A 212 -7.04 -45.66 -61.59
CA GLY A 212 -5.70 -46.19 -61.82
C GLY A 212 -5.35 -47.29 -60.83
N ALA A 213 -5.50 -48.53 -61.29
CA ALA A 213 -4.91 -49.70 -60.67
C ALA A 213 -3.44 -49.81 -61.12
N SER A 214 -2.59 -50.10 -60.15
CA SER A 214 -1.30 -50.78 -60.25
C SER A 214 -0.99 -51.39 -61.63
N GLY A 215 -0.06 -50.78 -62.36
CA GLY A 215 0.52 -51.37 -63.56
C GLY A 215 1.31 -52.63 -63.22
N SER A 216 0.71 -53.79 -63.52
CA SER A 216 1.41 -55.05 -63.66
C SER A 216 1.79 -55.20 -65.13
N ASN A 217 3.06 -55.05 -65.47
CA ASN A 217 3.56 -55.29 -66.83
C ASN A 217 3.80 -56.78 -67.04
N GLY A 218 2.82 -57.47 -67.63
CA GLY A 218 3.04 -58.69 -68.39
C GLY A 218 3.18 -58.33 -69.87
N GLY A 219 4.42 -58.29 -70.37
CA GLY A 219 4.70 -58.01 -71.77
C GLY A 219 6.16 -58.27 -72.12
N THR A 220 6.43 -59.42 -72.73
CA THR A 220 7.69 -59.73 -73.40
C THR A 220 7.80 -58.88 -74.67
N GLY A 221 8.62 -57.84 -74.62
CA GLY A 221 8.97 -56.98 -75.75
C GLY A 221 10.22 -56.16 -75.40
N THR A 222 11.26 -56.33 -76.19
CA THR A 222 12.60 -55.75 -76.04
C THR A 222 12.60 -54.22 -75.93
N ASN A 223 13.46 -53.71 -75.03
CA ASN A 223 13.78 -52.31 -74.74
C ASN A 223 12.65 -51.45 -74.15
N LEU A 224 12.29 -51.78 -72.90
CA LEU A 224 11.71 -50.81 -71.98
C LEU A 224 12.82 -49.89 -71.43
N VAL A 225 12.69 -48.59 -71.68
CA VAL A 225 13.44 -47.54 -70.96
C VAL A 225 12.59 -47.13 -69.76
N GLY A 226 12.87 -47.71 -68.60
CA GLY A 226 12.34 -47.25 -67.31
C GLY A 226 13.29 -46.21 -66.73
N GLY A 227 12.90 -44.94 -66.76
CA GLY A 227 13.60 -43.90 -66.00
C GLY A 227 13.37 -44.10 -64.51
N GLY A 228 14.44 -44.12 -63.72
CA GLY A 228 14.37 -44.26 -62.27
C GLY A 228 13.48 -43.19 -61.63
N GLY A 229 12.55 -43.62 -60.78
CA GLY A 229 11.64 -42.74 -60.07
C GLY A 229 12.40 -41.84 -59.10
N GLY A 230 12.22 -40.52 -59.22
CA GLY A 230 12.73 -39.55 -58.27
C GLY A 230 12.16 -39.80 -56.87
N GLY A 231 13.03 -39.77 -55.86
CA GLY A 231 12.63 -39.95 -54.46
C GLY A 231 11.62 -38.89 -54.02
N ALA A 232 10.58 -39.30 -53.28
CA ALA A 232 9.60 -38.40 -52.71
C ALA A 232 10.27 -37.43 -51.72
N GLY A 233 9.99 -36.12 -51.89
CA GLY A 233 10.46 -35.10 -50.96
C GLY A 233 9.92 -35.33 -49.55
N GLY A 234 10.77 -35.15 -48.54
CA GLY A 234 10.38 -35.27 -47.14
C GLY A 234 9.32 -34.23 -46.77
N GLY A 235 8.29 -34.67 -46.05
CA GLY A 235 7.20 -33.82 -45.57
C GLY A 235 7.70 -32.73 -44.62
N GLY A 236 7.14 -31.53 -44.76
CA GLY A 236 7.49 -30.36 -43.94
C GLY A 236 7.09 -30.55 -42.48
N GLY A 237 8.05 -30.41 -41.57
CA GLY A 237 7.79 -30.30 -40.13
C GLY A 237 7.21 -28.93 -39.78
N GLY A 238 6.14 -28.93 -38.98
CA GLY A 238 5.52 -27.70 -38.47
C GLY A 238 6.38 -27.00 -37.44
N GLY A 239 6.41 -25.66 -37.51
CA GLY A 239 6.77 -24.79 -36.39
C GLY A 239 8.26 -24.60 -36.08
N GLY A 240 9.14 -24.56 -37.08
CA GLY A 240 10.52 -24.07 -36.92
C GLY A 240 11.54 -24.83 -37.75
N GLY A 241 11.66 -24.47 -39.04
CA GLY A 241 12.64 -25.03 -39.96
C GLY A 241 12.09 -26.17 -40.81
N GLY A 242 11.63 -25.85 -42.02
CA GLY A 242 11.30 -26.86 -43.02
C GLY A 242 12.52 -27.74 -43.31
N GLY A 243 12.31 -29.05 -43.36
CA GLY A 243 13.33 -30.00 -43.80
C GLY A 243 13.72 -29.72 -45.25
N GLY A 244 15.01 -29.77 -45.56
CA GLY A 244 15.49 -29.66 -46.94
C GLY A 244 15.01 -30.87 -47.75
N GLY A 245 14.37 -30.62 -48.90
CA GLY A 245 14.00 -31.69 -49.82
C GLY A 245 15.22 -32.50 -50.28
N GLY A 246 15.04 -33.82 -50.41
CA GLY A 246 16.09 -34.70 -50.93
C GLY A 246 16.45 -34.35 -52.38
N GLY A 247 17.73 -34.41 -52.73
CA GLY A 247 18.19 -34.21 -54.10
C GLY A 247 17.79 -35.38 -54.98
N GLY A 248 17.07 -35.12 -56.08
CA GLY A 248 16.79 -36.13 -57.10
C GLY A 248 18.09 -36.56 -57.79
N GLY A 249 18.32 -37.87 -57.89
CA GLY A 249 19.44 -38.41 -58.67
C GLY A 249 19.23 -38.13 -60.16
N GLY A 250 20.22 -37.52 -60.81
CA GLY A 250 20.22 -37.37 -62.27
C GLY A 250 20.55 -38.69 -62.94
N GLY A 251 19.61 -39.26 -63.69
CA GLY A 251 19.89 -40.39 -64.57
C GLY A 251 20.44 -39.89 -65.90
N GLU A 252 21.65 -40.33 -66.27
CA GLU A 252 22.15 -40.16 -67.64
C GLU A 252 21.42 -41.16 -68.56
N ALA A 253 20.73 -40.63 -69.57
CA ALA A 253 20.00 -41.44 -70.55
C ALA A 253 20.98 -42.06 -71.56
N ASN A 254 21.54 -43.23 -71.25
CA ASN A 254 22.20 -44.05 -72.28
C ASN A 254 21.88 -45.56 -72.16
N SER A 255 20.88 -45.96 -72.95
CA SER A 255 20.58 -47.26 -73.62
C SER A 255 20.91 -48.65 -73.03
N VAL A 256 21.32 -48.82 -71.76
CA VAL A 256 21.27 -50.13 -71.08
C VAL A 256 21.02 -49.94 -69.59
N GLY A 257 19.85 -50.35 -69.13
CA GLY A 257 19.30 -49.97 -67.82
C GLY A 257 20.01 -50.60 -66.63
N PHE A 258 20.61 -49.75 -65.81
CA PHE A 258 20.97 -50.05 -64.42
C PHE A 258 20.14 -49.13 -63.52
N ASP A 259 19.72 -49.64 -62.37
CA ASP A 259 19.00 -48.83 -61.38
C ASP A 259 19.95 -47.77 -60.82
N GLY A 260 19.60 -46.49 -60.95
CA GLY A 260 20.37 -45.40 -60.36
C GLY A 260 20.41 -45.49 -58.84
N GLY A 261 21.53 -45.08 -58.22
CA GLY A 261 21.67 -45.08 -56.76
C GLY A 261 20.55 -44.28 -56.07
N ARG A 262 20.04 -44.80 -54.95
CA ARG A 262 19.03 -44.13 -54.14
C ARG A 262 19.57 -42.78 -53.63
N GLY A 263 18.83 -41.70 -53.85
CA GLY A 263 19.17 -40.37 -53.31
C GLY A 263 19.26 -40.39 -51.78
N GLY A 264 20.14 -39.56 -51.23
CA GLY A 264 20.34 -39.46 -49.78
C GLY A 264 19.13 -38.88 -49.05
N ASP A 265 18.91 -39.36 -47.82
CA ASP A 265 17.88 -38.82 -46.94
C ASP A 265 18.20 -37.36 -46.56
N GLY A 266 17.19 -36.48 -46.62
CA GLY A 266 17.32 -35.10 -46.17
C GLY A 266 17.69 -34.98 -44.69
N GLY A 267 18.39 -33.91 -44.32
CA GLY A 267 18.76 -33.64 -42.93
C GLY A 267 17.55 -33.27 -42.07
N GLN A 268 17.58 -33.64 -40.78
CA GLN A 268 16.57 -33.21 -39.82
C GLN A 268 16.68 -31.70 -39.60
N GLY A 269 15.54 -31.00 -39.57
CA GLY A 269 15.46 -29.58 -39.23
C GLY A 269 16.02 -29.30 -37.83
N GLY A 270 16.48 -28.06 -37.62
CA GLY A 270 16.99 -27.59 -36.34
C GLY A 270 15.89 -27.45 -35.30
N THR A 271 16.25 -27.53 -34.01
CA THR A 271 15.31 -27.30 -32.91
C THR A 271 15.07 -25.80 -32.76
N GLY A 272 13.82 -25.39 -32.57
CA GLY A 272 13.51 -24.00 -32.25
C GLY A 272 14.19 -23.53 -30.96
N GLY A 273 14.55 -22.25 -30.91
CA GLY A 273 15.17 -21.62 -29.74
C GLY A 273 14.21 -21.46 -28.58
N GLN A 274 14.75 -21.46 -27.36
CA GLN A 274 13.96 -21.30 -26.14
C GLN A 274 13.50 -19.85 -25.99
N GLY A 275 12.23 -19.64 -25.65
CA GLY A 275 11.72 -18.31 -25.33
C GLY A 275 12.43 -17.72 -24.10
N GLY A 276 12.59 -16.41 -24.08
CA GLY A 276 13.18 -15.69 -22.95
C GLY A 276 12.25 -15.69 -21.74
N ALA A 277 12.83 -15.66 -20.54
CA ALA A 277 12.07 -15.56 -19.30
C ALA A 277 11.35 -14.22 -19.20
N GLY A 278 10.11 -14.23 -18.71
CA GLY A 278 9.38 -13.01 -18.39
C GLY A 278 10.11 -12.16 -17.33
N GLY A 279 9.87 -10.86 -17.35
CA GLY A 279 10.39 -9.93 -16.35
C GLY A 279 9.67 -10.09 -15.02
N ALA A 280 10.38 -9.84 -13.92
CA ALA A 280 9.80 -9.85 -12.59
C ALA A 280 8.83 -8.68 -12.43
N GLY A 281 7.67 -8.92 -11.78
CA GLY A 281 6.76 -7.84 -11.40
C GLY A 281 7.37 -6.92 -10.36
N GLY A 282 6.99 -5.64 -10.38
CA GLY A 282 7.40 -4.64 -9.40
C GLY A 282 6.73 -4.86 -8.04
N ALA A 283 7.44 -4.51 -6.97
CA ALA A 283 6.90 -4.57 -5.61
C ALA A 283 5.82 -3.52 -5.40
N GLY A 284 4.78 -3.83 -4.62
CA GLY A 284 3.79 -2.82 -4.21
C GLY A 284 4.38 -1.78 -3.27
N GLY A 285 3.69 -0.65 -3.11
CA GLY A 285 4.00 0.33 -2.07
C GLY A 285 3.62 -0.20 -0.69
N GLY A 286 4.36 0.21 0.35
CA GLY A 286 4.08 -0.19 1.72
C GLY A 286 2.89 0.55 2.35
N ALA A 287 2.67 0.34 3.64
CA ALA A 287 1.65 1.05 4.38
C ALA A 287 2.18 1.67 5.67
N LEU A 288 1.86 2.95 5.87
CA LEU A 288 2.19 3.72 7.06
C LEU A 288 0.93 4.33 7.65
N LYS A 289 0.78 4.20 8.96
CA LYS A 289 -0.19 4.93 9.76
C LYS A 289 0.55 5.75 10.82
N ILE A 290 0.21 7.02 10.94
CA ILE A 290 0.64 7.86 12.05
C ILE A 290 -0.63 8.27 12.79
N THR A 291 -0.70 7.93 14.08
CA THR A 291 -1.80 8.27 14.98
C THR A 291 -1.26 9.18 16.07
N ALA A 292 -1.83 10.37 16.20
CA ALA A 292 -1.69 11.24 17.36
C ALA A 292 -3.04 11.31 18.06
N ASN A 293 -3.11 11.01 19.35
CA ASN A 293 -4.35 11.27 20.08
C ASN A 293 -4.63 12.77 20.18
N GLY A 294 -3.59 13.62 20.24
CA GLY A 294 -3.72 15.07 20.22
C GLY A 294 -3.56 15.65 18.82
N ARG A 295 -2.59 16.55 18.66
CA ARG A 295 -2.28 17.27 17.43
C ARG A 295 -1.24 16.53 16.61
N LEU A 296 -1.51 16.35 15.32
CA LEU A 296 -0.55 15.87 14.33
C LEU A 296 -0.14 17.02 13.41
N THR A 297 1.06 17.55 13.60
CA THR A 297 1.62 18.62 12.76
C THR A 297 2.52 18.02 11.67
N VAL A 298 2.25 18.33 10.40
CA VAL A 298 3.00 17.80 9.25
C VAL A 298 3.56 18.96 8.43
N MET A 299 4.88 19.19 8.48
CA MET A 299 5.53 20.34 7.86
C MET A 299 6.73 19.92 7.01
N GLY A 300 6.85 20.40 5.77
CA GLY A 300 8.02 20.13 4.93
C GLY A 300 8.37 18.65 4.76
N THR A 301 7.40 17.76 4.97
CA THR A 301 7.59 16.30 5.05
C THR A 301 7.16 15.64 3.75
N ASN A 302 7.90 14.61 3.33
CA ASN A 302 7.55 13.77 2.20
C ASN A 302 7.27 12.33 2.67
N LEU A 303 6.01 11.89 2.58
CA LEU A 303 5.58 10.53 2.92
C LEU A 303 5.40 9.72 1.63
N ASP A 304 6.36 8.85 1.31
CA ASP A 304 6.39 8.05 0.09
C ASP A 304 6.06 6.58 0.37
N ALA A 305 4.91 6.14 -0.12
CA ALA A 305 4.46 4.74 -0.16
C ALA A 305 4.30 4.28 -1.62
N ASN A 306 5.25 4.63 -2.49
CA ASN A 306 5.15 4.36 -3.92
C ASN A 306 5.42 2.88 -4.25
N GLY A 307 4.72 2.34 -5.25
CA GLY A 307 5.04 1.06 -5.84
C GLY A 307 6.30 1.12 -6.71
N GLN A 308 6.94 -0.02 -6.92
CA GLN A 308 8.13 -0.16 -7.76
C GLN A 308 7.78 -0.60 -9.18
N GLY A 309 8.62 -0.21 -10.14
CA GLY A 309 8.52 -0.65 -11.53
C GLY A 309 8.86 -2.14 -11.69
N GLY A 310 8.19 -2.80 -12.64
CA GLY A 310 8.55 -4.16 -13.05
C GLY A 310 9.87 -4.22 -13.83
N ALA A 311 10.58 -5.35 -13.71
CA ALA A 311 11.81 -5.59 -14.47
C ALA A 311 11.49 -6.01 -15.92
N PRO A 312 12.36 -5.71 -16.90
CA PRO A 312 12.23 -6.25 -18.25
C PRO A 312 12.48 -7.77 -18.28
N GLY A 313 11.82 -8.48 -19.21
CA GLY A 313 12.11 -9.88 -19.49
C GLY A 313 13.42 -10.08 -20.25
N SER A 314 13.99 -11.29 -20.15
CA SER A 314 15.22 -11.66 -20.85
C SER A 314 14.95 -11.91 -22.33
N SER A 315 15.99 -11.80 -23.17
CA SER A 315 15.93 -12.30 -24.54
C SER A 315 15.77 -13.82 -24.56
N GLY A 316 15.13 -14.35 -25.61
CA GLY A 316 15.14 -15.78 -25.90
C GLY A 316 16.48 -16.24 -26.44
N GLU A 317 16.73 -17.55 -26.37
CA GLU A 317 17.90 -18.19 -26.92
C GLU A 317 17.69 -18.51 -28.41
N PHE A 318 18.79 -18.56 -29.16
CA PHE A 318 18.75 -19.00 -30.56
C PHE A 318 18.47 -20.49 -30.63
N GLY A 319 17.74 -20.94 -31.67
CA GLY A 319 17.54 -22.36 -31.96
C GLY A 319 18.80 -23.00 -32.51
N ASP A 320 18.93 -24.32 -32.32
CA ASP A 320 20.07 -25.04 -32.86
C ASP A 320 19.94 -25.15 -34.40
N PRO A 321 21.06 -25.09 -35.13
CA PRO A 321 21.04 -25.35 -36.56
C PRO A 321 20.59 -26.79 -36.89
N GLY A 322 19.90 -26.98 -38.02
CA GLY A 322 19.53 -28.31 -38.50
C GLY A 322 20.74 -29.18 -38.85
N SER A 323 20.58 -30.49 -38.65
CA SER A 323 21.59 -31.48 -39.01
C SER A 323 21.78 -31.57 -40.52
N LEU A 324 22.99 -31.98 -40.96
CA LEU A 324 23.25 -32.27 -42.37
C LEU A 324 22.50 -33.53 -42.80
N GLY A 325 22.01 -33.56 -44.05
CA GLY A 325 21.44 -34.76 -44.66
C GLY A 325 22.49 -35.85 -44.82
N ARG A 326 22.06 -37.11 -44.87
CA ARG A 326 22.96 -38.23 -45.16
C ARG A 326 23.28 -38.22 -46.66
N ASN A 327 24.51 -38.59 -47.01
CA ASN A 327 24.87 -38.80 -48.41
C ASN A 327 24.04 -39.97 -48.99
N GLY A 328 23.67 -39.89 -50.28
CA GLY A 328 23.06 -41.02 -50.98
C GLY A 328 24.02 -42.21 -51.04
N SER A 329 23.48 -43.43 -51.04
CA SER A 329 24.29 -44.61 -51.32
C SER A 329 24.69 -44.60 -52.80
N SER A 330 25.89 -45.10 -53.11
CA SER A 330 26.24 -45.49 -54.47
C SER A 330 25.17 -46.45 -55.03
N GLY A 331 24.88 -46.39 -56.33
CA GLY A 331 24.17 -47.51 -56.97
C GLY A 331 25.01 -48.78 -56.88
N ASP A 332 24.38 -49.95 -56.92
CA ASP A 332 25.11 -51.21 -57.00
C ASP A 332 25.95 -51.26 -58.29
N ASP A 333 27.14 -51.84 -58.23
CA ASP A 333 28.01 -51.97 -59.41
C ASP A 333 27.31 -52.83 -60.47
N GLY A 334 26.94 -52.20 -61.60
CA GLY A 334 26.29 -52.82 -62.75
C GLY A 334 27.23 -53.71 -63.58
N GLY A 335 28.05 -54.55 -62.94
CA GLY A 335 28.98 -55.45 -63.63
C GLY A 335 29.99 -54.74 -64.57
N ILE A 336 30.52 -55.49 -65.53
CA ILE A 336 31.71 -55.16 -66.36
C ILE A 336 31.57 -53.85 -67.19
N LEU A 337 30.38 -53.23 -67.26
CA LEU A 337 30.09 -52.13 -68.18
C LEU A 337 29.79 -50.77 -67.52
N GLY A 338 29.86 -50.62 -66.19
CA GLY A 338 29.86 -49.31 -65.53
C GLY A 338 29.26 -49.30 -64.12
N GLU A 339 29.84 -48.49 -63.24
CA GLU A 339 29.33 -48.24 -61.88
C GLU A 339 28.06 -47.36 -61.94
N GLY A 340 27.05 -47.69 -61.13
CA GLY A 340 25.86 -46.86 -60.99
C GLY A 340 26.20 -45.47 -60.42
N GLY A 341 25.59 -44.42 -60.98
CA GLY A 341 25.81 -43.05 -60.50
C GLY A 341 25.56 -42.91 -59.00
N ARG A 342 26.44 -42.16 -58.31
CA ARG A 342 26.29 -41.88 -56.88
C ARG A 342 24.99 -41.13 -56.61
N GLY A 343 24.20 -41.60 -55.64
CA GLY A 343 23.02 -40.87 -55.18
C GLY A 343 23.40 -39.46 -54.70
N GLY A 344 22.54 -38.47 -54.98
CA GLY A 344 22.77 -37.09 -54.52
C GLY A 344 22.81 -36.98 -53.00
N ASN A 345 23.61 -36.05 -52.47
CA ASN A 345 23.65 -35.77 -51.03
C ASN A 345 22.32 -35.18 -50.56
N GLY A 346 21.82 -35.61 -49.39
CA GLY A 346 20.67 -34.98 -48.76
C GLY A 346 20.96 -33.53 -48.38
N GLY A 347 19.97 -32.64 -48.54
CA GLY A 347 20.09 -31.23 -48.13
C GLY A 347 20.22 -31.08 -46.61
N ARG A 348 20.87 -29.99 -46.16
CA ARG A 348 20.90 -29.61 -44.74
C ARG A 348 19.48 -29.24 -44.27
N GLY A 349 19.10 -29.67 -43.07
CA GLY A 349 17.87 -29.18 -42.44
C GLY A 349 17.95 -27.66 -42.14
N GLY A 350 16.82 -26.96 -42.17
CA GLY A 350 16.78 -25.53 -41.84
C GLY A 350 17.26 -25.24 -40.41
N ASN A 351 17.78 -24.04 -40.15
CA ASN A 351 18.11 -23.62 -38.78
C ASN A 351 16.83 -23.49 -37.95
N GLY A 352 16.92 -23.81 -36.66
CA GLY A 352 15.88 -23.48 -35.71
C GLY A 352 15.62 -21.97 -35.64
N GLY A 353 14.37 -21.59 -35.40
CA GLY A 353 14.01 -20.18 -35.19
C GLY A 353 14.56 -19.63 -33.87
N THR A 354 14.71 -18.32 -33.76
CA THR A 354 15.06 -17.67 -32.48
C THR A 354 13.89 -17.72 -31.51
N GLY A 355 14.14 -18.02 -30.24
CA GLY A 355 13.14 -17.86 -29.20
C GLY A 355 12.73 -16.39 -29.04
N GLY A 356 11.45 -16.16 -28.76
CA GLY A 356 10.93 -14.81 -28.52
C GLY A 356 11.48 -14.20 -27.22
N ARG A 357 11.53 -12.86 -27.13
CA ARG A 357 11.86 -12.17 -25.87
C ARG A 357 10.74 -12.40 -24.84
N GLY A 358 11.10 -12.59 -23.57
CA GLY A 358 10.14 -12.62 -22.47
C GLY A 358 9.46 -11.26 -22.27
N GLY A 359 8.20 -11.28 -21.86
CA GLY A 359 7.42 -10.06 -21.59
C GLY A 359 8.00 -9.23 -20.44
N VAL A 360 7.69 -7.93 -20.39
CA VAL A 360 8.03 -7.05 -19.25
C VAL A 360 7.14 -7.42 -18.05
N GLY A 361 7.70 -7.38 -16.84
CA GLY A 361 6.93 -7.58 -15.61
C GLY A 361 5.93 -6.45 -15.36
N GLY A 362 4.80 -6.76 -14.72
CA GLY A 362 3.82 -5.75 -14.32
C GLY A 362 4.36 -4.80 -13.25
N ASN A 363 3.83 -3.58 -13.17
CA ASN A 363 4.22 -2.62 -12.13
C ASN A 363 3.53 -2.90 -10.79
N GLY A 364 4.19 -2.55 -9.70
CA GLY A 364 3.61 -2.65 -8.37
C GLY A 364 2.55 -1.58 -8.13
N ALA A 365 1.48 -1.94 -7.43
CA ALA A 365 0.48 -0.96 -6.99
C ALA A 365 1.06 0.00 -5.94
N GLY A 366 0.50 1.20 -5.83
CA GLY A 366 0.83 2.16 -4.78
C GLY A 366 0.33 1.70 -3.41
N GLY A 367 0.94 2.27 -2.38
CA GLY A 367 0.74 1.90 -0.99
C GLY A 367 -0.43 2.61 -0.31
N THR A 368 -0.39 2.71 1.02
CA THR A 368 -1.39 3.47 1.79
C THR A 368 -0.71 4.29 2.88
N VAL A 369 -1.01 5.59 2.92
CA VAL A 369 -0.64 6.48 4.03
C VAL A 369 -1.90 6.90 4.78
N ILE A 370 -1.91 6.71 6.10
CA ILE A 370 -3.01 7.11 6.99
C ILE A 370 -2.46 8.09 8.01
N LEU A 371 -3.05 9.28 8.06
CA LEU A 371 -2.80 10.26 9.11
C LEU A 371 -4.05 10.37 9.96
N GLU A 372 -3.90 10.07 11.24
CA GLU A 372 -4.97 10.12 12.25
C GLU A 372 -4.53 11.05 13.38
N GLY A 373 -5.35 12.04 13.69
CA GLY A 373 -5.07 13.08 14.68
C GLY A 373 -6.39 13.59 15.25
N THR A 374 -6.43 14.11 16.47
CA THR A 374 -7.61 14.93 16.82
C THR A 374 -7.61 16.20 15.99
N ILE A 375 -6.46 16.87 15.90
CA ILE A 375 -6.20 17.94 14.95
C ILE A 375 -5.11 17.46 13.99
N ILE A 376 -5.27 17.68 12.70
CA ILE A 376 -4.17 17.56 11.74
C ILE A 376 -3.84 18.94 11.17
N ASP A 377 -2.61 19.40 11.43
CA ASP A 377 -2.11 20.68 10.93
C ASP A 377 -1.07 20.48 9.84
N TYR A 378 -1.40 20.88 8.61
CA TYR A 378 -0.49 20.84 7.47
C TYR A 378 0.21 22.17 7.27
N GLY A 379 1.51 22.20 7.54
CA GLY A 379 2.35 23.32 7.14
C GLY A 379 2.82 23.25 5.69
N PRO A 380 3.51 24.31 5.22
CA PRO A 380 4.04 24.36 3.87
C PRO A 380 4.95 23.17 3.54
N GLY A 381 4.81 22.65 2.32
CA GLY A 381 5.69 21.59 1.81
C GLY A 381 5.33 20.17 2.24
N ALA A 382 4.24 19.95 2.98
CA ALA A 382 3.73 18.61 3.25
C ALA A 382 3.31 17.90 1.94
N ARG A 383 3.89 16.73 1.70
CA ARG A 383 3.69 15.90 0.51
C ARG A 383 3.43 14.45 0.89
N VAL A 384 2.48 13.84 0.19
CA VAL A 384 2.18 12.40 0.30
C VAL A 384 2.16 11.80 -1.10
N SER A 385 2.95 10.77 -1.33
CA SER A 385 2.96 10.02 -2.58
C SER A 385 2.64 8.57 -2.31
N ALA A 386 1.61 8.04 -2.95
CA ALA A 386 1.30 6.61 -2.93
C ALA A 386 0.98 6.15 -4.37
N GLU A 387 1.80 6.57 -5.33
CA GLU A 387 1.64 6.21 -6.73
C GLU A 387 1.99 4.74 -6.96
N GLY A 388 1.40 4.14 -7.99
CA GLY A 388 1.89 2.86 -8.50
C GLY A 388 3.25 3.02 -9.17
N GLY A 389 4.00 1.93 -9.26
CA GLY A 389 5.25 1.90 -9.98
C GLY A 389 5.08 2.23 -11.46
N THR A 390 6.13 2.80 -12.05
CA THR A 390 6.19 3.08 -13.48
C THR A 390 7.18 2.13 -14.15
N SER A 391 6.87 1.69 -15.36
CA SER A 391 7.78 0.93 -16.22
C SER A 391 7.96 1.62 -17.56
N PRO A 392 8.99 1.26 -18.34
CA PRO A 392 9.19 1.81 -19.68
C PRO A 392 8.02 1.61 -20.65
N SER A 393 7.09 0.69 -20.34
CA SER A 393 5.89 0.47 -21.16
C SER A 393 4.73 1.43 -20.83
N ASN A 394 4.92 2.41 -19.94
CA ASN A 394 3.92 3.42 -19.55
C ASN A 394 2.59 2.83 -19.02
N ASN A 395 2.63 1.63 -18.45
CA ASN A 395 1.45 1.01 -17.82
C ASN A 395 1.53 1.21 -16.30
N PRO A 396 1.09 2.35 -15.72
CA PRO A 396 1.27 2.61 -14.30
C PRO A 396 0.66 1.51 -13.43
N GLY A 397 1.28 1.22 -12.30
CA GLY A 397 0.67 0.42 -11.25
C GLY A 397 -0.62 1.07 -10.75
N GLY A 398 -1.47 0.30 -10.05
CA GLY A 398 -2.67 0.85 -9.42
C GLY A 398 -2.30 1.98 -8.45
N VAL A 399 -3.12 3.04 -8.40
CA VAL A 399 -2.90 4.15 -7.48
C VAL A 399 -3.20 3.71 -6.05
N GLY A 400 -2.34 4.07 -5.11
CA GLY A 400 -2.51 3.84 -3.68
C GLY A 400 -3.49 4.81 -3.04
N ARG A 401 -3.48 4.86 -1.71
CA ARG A 401 -4.43 5.65 -0.91
C ARG A 401 -3.74 6.60 0.04
N PHE A 402 -4.32 7.78 0.20
CA PHE A 402 -4.01 8.71 1.28
C PHE A 402 -5.29 8.96 2.07
N VAL A 403 -5.28 8.58 3.35
CA VAL A 403 -6.43 8.68 4.25
C VAL A 403 -6.12 9.68 5.36
N GLU A 404 -7.00 10.66 5.54
CA GLU A 404 -6.95 11.62 6.64
C GLU A 404 -8.14 11.36 7.56
N ILE A 405 -7.88 11.19 8.85
CA ILE A 405 -8.89 10.96 9.88
C ILE A 405 -8.64 11.99 10.98
N ALA A 406 -9.50 13.00 11.07
CA ALA A 406 -9.34 14.04 12.09
C ALA A 406 -10.66 14.59 12.58
N ASN A 407 -10.71 15.10 13.81
CA ASN A 407 -11.87 15.90 14.22
C ASN A 407 -11.79 17.27 13.56
N GLU A 408 -10.59 17.86 13.52
CA GLU A 408 -10.33 19.13 12.87
C GLU A 408 -9.08 19.11 12.00
N LYS A 409 -9.05 19.98 10.99
CA LYS A 409 -7.92 20.08 10.06
C LYS A 409 -7.63 21.50 9.61
N THR A 410 -6.36 21.89 9.69
CA THR A 410 -5.83 23.12 9.12
C THR A 410 -4.89 22.81 7.95
N GLY A 411 -5.05 23.55 6.84
CA GLY A 411 -4.22 23.35 5.64
C GLY A 411 -4.51 22.06 4.85
N SER A 412 -3.57 21.68 3.99
CA SER A 412 -3.64 20.44 3.21
C SER A 412 -2.27 20.00 2.69
N ALA A 413 -2.00 18.69 2.70
CA ALA A 413 -0.87 18.13 1.96
C ALA A 413 -1.12 18.09 0.44
N SER A 414 -0.05 18.25 -0.35
CA SER A 414 -0.07 17.86 -1.76
C SER A 414 0.00 16.34 -1.84
N ALA A 415 -0.97 15.70 -2.51
CA ALA A 415 -1.06 14.25 -2.56
C ALA A 415 -1.06 13.73 -4.01
N SER A 416 -0.23 12.73 -4.28
CA SER A 416 -0.34 11.89 -5.48
C SER A 416 -0.79 10.48 -5.09
N ALA A 417 -2.08 10.38 -4.77
CA ALA A 417 -2.75 9.17 -4.32
C ALA A 417 -4.28 9.35 -4.45
N GLN A 418 -5.05 8.26 -4.32
CA GLN A 418 -6.48 8.38 -4.10
C GLN A 418 -6.72 8.93 -2.68
N ARG A 419 -7.27 10.14 -2.58
CA ARG A 419 -7.51 10.82 -1.31
C ARG A 419 -8.85 10.43 -0.69
N VAL A 420 -8.84 10.14 0.61
CA VAL A 420 -10.02 9.84 1.44
C VAL A 420 -9.92 10.68 2.71
N VAL A 421 -11.02 11.32 3.11
CA VAL A 421 -11.07 12.19 4.29
C VAL A 421 -12.24 11.76 5.17
N SER A 422 -12.01 11.63 6.47
CA SER A 422 -13.00 11.37 7.52
C SER A 422 -12.87 12.41 8.63
N THR A 423 -14.01 12.78 9.22
CA THR A 423 -14.13 13.74 10.33
C THR A 423 -14.22 13.06 11.70
N ASP A 424 -13.98 11.74 11.75
CA ASP A 424 -14.12 10.91 12.95
C ASP A 424 -12.74 10.63 13.56
N GLY A 425 -12.05 11.70 13.96
CA GLY A 425 -10.77 11.61 14.66
C GLY A 425 -10.85 10.87 16.01
N PRO A 426 -9.72 10.72 16.72
CA PRO A 426 -9.71 10.17 18.07
C PRO A 426 -10.70 10.87 19.01
N ARG A 427 -11.51 10.07 19.70
CA ARG A 427 -12.52 10.53 20.67
C ARG A 427 -12.60 9.53 21.83
N ASN A 428 -13.16 9.96 22.95
CA ASN A 428 -13.49 9.08 24.07
C ASN A 428 -14.67 9.65 24.87
N THR A 429 -15.24 8.86 25.78
CA THR A 429 -16.30 9.31 26.68
C THR A 429 -15.78 10.42 27.60
N ASN A 430 -16.53 11.51 27.74
CA ASN A 430 -16.21 12.58 28.68
C ASN A 430 -17.00 12.43 29.99
N PRO A 431 -16.33 12.21 31.14
CA PRO A 431 -16.99 12.02 32.43
C PRO A 431 -17.70 13.28 32.97
N PHE A 432 -17.41 14.46 32.42
CA PHE A 432 -18.03 15.73 32.82
C PHE A 432 -19.34 16.02 32.07
N THR A 433 -19.79 15.10 31.22
CA THR A 433 -21.07 15.22 30.52
C THR A 433 -22.03 14.13 30.99
N ALA A 434 -23.32 14.47 31.12
CA ALA A 434 -24.37 13.53 31.51
C ALA A 434 -24.74 12.52 30.39
N THR A 435 -24.11 12.62 29.22
CA THR A 435 -24.38 11.80 28.05
C THR A 435 -23.28 10.76 27.85
N THR A 436 -23.54 9.75 27.04
CA THR A 436 -22.49 8.81 26.58
C THR A 436 -21.83 9.30 25.30
N GLN A 437 -21.98 10.58 24.94
CA GLN A 437 -21.41 11.12 23.72
C GLN A 437 -19.89 11.25 23.90
N GLU A 438 -19.15 10.71 22.95
CA GLU A 438 -17.69 10.86 22.94
C GLU A 438 -17.32 12.27 22.48
N THR A 439 -16.31 12.85 23.12
CA THR A 439 -15.72 14.14 22.75
C THR A 439 -14.36 13.91 22.11
N PRO A 440 -13.90 14.81 21.22
CA PRO A 440 -12.52 14.85 20.76
C PRO A 440 -11.52 14.85 21.92
N PHE A 441 -10.33 14.29 21.71
CA PHE A 441 -9.21 14.50 22.63
C PHE A 441 -8.64 15.92 22.47
N LEU A 442 -8.34 16.57 23.57
CA LEU A 442 -7.72 17.89 23.57
C LEU A 442 -6.19 17.74 23.52
N PRO A 443 -5.50 18.40 22.58
CA PRO A 443 -4.04 18.47 22.58
C PRO A 443 -3.53 19.44 23.63
N ASP A 444 -2.20 19.55 23.78
CA ASP A 444 -1.55 20.54 24.63
C ASP A 444 -1.96 20.48 26.13
N LEU A 445 -2.41 19.30 26.60
CA LEU A 445 -2.68 19.03 28.01
C LEU A 445 -1.41 18.54 28.73
N ASP A 446 -1.32 18.80 30.04
CA ASP A 446 -0.23 18.27 30.86
C ASP A 446 -0.27 16.74 30.88
N GLY A 447 0.85 16.12 30.54
CA GLY A 447 0.99 14.68 30.35
C GLY A 447 0.70 14.22 28.92
N ARG A 448 -0.57 14.15 28.51
CA ARG A 448 -0.98 13.59 27.20
C ARG A 448 -2.34 14.10 26.74
N ALA A 449 -2.67 13.87 25.47
CA ALA A 449 -3.97 14.22 24.93
C ALA A 449 -5.10 13.34 25.51
N GLU A 450 -6.13 13.98 26.01
CA GLU A 450 -7.28 13.36 26.71
C GLU A 450 -8.54 14.21 26.50
N THR A 451 -9.72 13.72 26.90
CA THR A 451 -11.00 14.47 26.77
C THR A 451 -11.10 15.66 27.74
N PHE A 452 -10.16 15.75 28.67
CA PHE A 452 -10.05 16.80 29.66
C PHE A 452 -8.64 16.80 30.27
N GLY A 453 -8.23 17.92 30.86
CA GLY A 453 -6.98 17.99 31.61
C GLY A 453 -6.56 19.42 31.91
N GLU A 454 -5.40 19.56 32.56
CA GLU A 454 -4.75 20.86 32.75
C GLU A 454 -4.09 21.29 31.44
N PHE A 455 -4.41 22.50 30.98
CA PHE A 455 -3.90 23.06 29.74
C PHE A 455 -2.53 23.70 29.96
N THR A 456 -1.59 23.45 29.04
CA THR A 456 -0.19 23.90 29.18
C THR A 456 0.19 25.04 28.23
N GLY A 457 -0.69 25.41 27.29
CA GLY A 457 -0.39 26.45 26.28
C GLY A 457 -0.24 27.86 26.86
N PHE A 458 -1.02 28.19 27.89
CA PHE A 458 -0.92 29.42 28.67
C PHE A 458 -1.61 29.26 30.03
N ASP A 459 -1.41 30.22 30.93
CA ASP A 459 -1.96 30.20 32.29
C ASP A 459 -3.13 31.17 32.47
N ALA A 460 -3.75 31.16 33.65
CA ALA A 460 -4.89 32.00 33.99
C ALA A 460 -4.58 33.51 34.08
N THR A 461 -3.32 33.91 33.93
CA THR A 461 -2.88 35.31 33.88
C THR A 461 -2.62 35.83 32.47
N ASP A 462 -2.76 34.98 31.45
CA ASP A 462 -2.60 35.40 30.05
C ASP A 462 -3.56 36.57 29.74
N PRO A 463 -3.05 37.71 29.21
CA PRO A 463 -3.88 38.88 28.96
C PRO A 463 -5.02 38.64 27.95
N ASN A 464 -4.83 37.76 26.97
CA ASN A 464 -5.87 37.47 25.98
C ASN A 464 -6.96 36.61 26.61
N PHE A 465 -6.58 35.63 27.43
CA PHE A 465 -7.53 34.86 28.22
C PHE A 465 -8.32 35.76 29.18
N LEU A 466 -7.65 36.59 29.98
CA LEU A 466 -8.31 37.51 30.90
C LEU A 466 -9.25 38.49 30.19
N ALA A 467 -8.89 38.97 28.99
CA ALA A 467 -9.74 39.85 28.19
C ALA A 467 -11.03 39.17 27.70
N SER A 468 -11.05 37.84 27.63
CA SER A 468 -12.23 37.06 27.26
C SER A 468 -13.22 36.84 28.41
N LEU A 469 -12.77 37.01 29.66
CA LEU A 469 -13.59 36.81 30.85
C LEU A 469 -14.47 38.03 31.13
N VAL A 470 -15.79 37.84 31.16
CA VAL A 470 -16.77 38.90 31.46
C VAL A 470 -17.06 38.95 32.96
N GLY A 471 -16.94 40.15 33.56
CA GLY A 471 -17.40 40.37 34.94
C GLY A 471 -16.44 39.88 36.03
N LEU A 472 -15.14 39.84 35.75
CA LEU A 472 -14.08 39.42 36.67
C LEU A 472 -14.23 40.03 38.09
N PRO A 473 -14.39 39.22 39.14
CA PRO A 473 -14.35 39.69 40.53
C PRO A 473 -12.96 40.22 40.91
N SER A 474 -12.88 41.11 41.89
CA SER A 474 -11.59 41.46 42.50
C SER A 474 -11.21 40.46 43.58
N GLY A 475 -9.95 39.99 43.58
CA GLY A 475 -9.41 39.07 44.58
C GLY A 475 -9.22 37.64 44.07
N ASP A 476 -9.14 36.68 44.99
CA ASP A 476 -9.00 35.26 44.67
C ASP A 476 -10.36 34.65 44.29
N PHE A 477 -10.40 33.98 43.14
CA PHE A 477 -11.59 33.30 42.66
C PHE A 477 -11.22 32.11 41.78
N ILE A 478 -12.20 31.25 41.57
CA ILE A 478 -12.17 30.21 40.54
C ILE A 478 -13.29 30.52 39.56
N GLY A 479 -12.94 30.59 38.28
CA GLY A 479 -13.88 30.83 37.20
C GLY A 479 -14.25 29.54 36.47
N MET A 480 -15.45 29.47 35.93
CA MET A 480 -15.81 28.56 34.86
C MET A 480 -16.38 29.36 33.70
N THR A 481 -15.81 29.20 32.52
CA THR A 481 -16.18 29.94 31.31
C THR A 481 -16.42 28.97 30.17
N ARG A 482 -17.41 29.30 29.34
CA ARG A 482 -17.74 28.55 28.13
C ARG A 482 -17.35 29.34 26.88
N PHE A 483 -16.71 28.66 25.95
CA PHE A 483 -16.31 29.20 24.65
C PHE A 483 -16.86 28.30 23.55
N ASP A 484 -17.66 28.86 22.64
CA ASP A 484 -18.05 28.21 21.38
C ASP A 484 -16.81 28.01 20.51
N ASP A 485 -16.05 29.07 20.25
CA ASP A 485 -14.84 29.00 19.41
C ASP A 485 -13.59 28.55 20.19
N THR A 486 -13.15 27.32 19.90
CA THR A 486 -11.94 26.74 20.53
C THR A 486 -10.62 27.14 19.84
N SER A 487 -10.67 27.94 18.77
CA SER A 487 -9.50 28.31 17.97
C SER A 487 -8.47 29.15 18.70
N SER A 488 -8.89 29.91 19.72
CA SER A 488 -7.97 30.68 20.57
C SER A 488 -7.05 29.79 21.43
N PHE A 489 -7.46 28.55 21.71
CA PHE A 489 -6.67 27.58 22.47
C PHE A 489 -5.87 26.66 21.55
N PHE A 490 -6.53 26.13 20.50
CA PHE A 490 -5.95 25.05 19.69
C PHE A 490 -5.65 25.42 18.24
N GLY A 491 -5.99 26.63 17.80
CA GLY A 491 -5.87 27.04 16.40
C GLY A 491 -6.94 26.45 15.48
N SER A 492 -7.90 25.68 16.01
CA SER A 492 -9.06 25.13 15.30
C SER A 492 -10.28 25.12 16.22
N ASP A 493 -11.47 25.08 15.63
CA ASP A 493 -12.74 24.99 16.33
C ASP A 493 -13.34 23.58 16.23
N PHE A 494 -13.80 22.96 17.33
CA PHE A 494 -14.32 21.59 17.34
C PHE A 494 -15.83 21.58 17.11
N THR A 495 -16.26 21.49 15.85
CA THR A 495 -17.68 21.59 15.47
C THR A 495 -18.59 20.70 16.31
N GLY A 496 -19.64 21.26 16.92
CA GLY A 496 -20.62 20.54 17.75
C GLY A 496 -20.28 20.49 19.24
N PHE A 497 -19.16 21.10 19.65
CA PHE A 497 -18.67 21.10 21.02
C PHE A 497 -18.16 22.47 21.44
N ASP A 498 -18.45 22.84 22.68
CA ASP A 498 -17.92 24.05 23.30
C ASP A 498 -16.82 23.69 24.29
N LEU A 499 -15.83 24.56 24.40
CA LEU A 499 -14.77 24.45 25.40
C LEU A 499 -15.24 25.03 26.73
N ILE A 500 -15.14 24.21 27.76
CA ILE A 500 -15.28 24.64 29.15
C ILE A 500 -13.89 24.83 29.73
N VAL A 501 -13.65 26.00 30.30
CA VAL A 501 -12.40 26.35 30.96
C VAL A 501 -12.69 26.67 32.42
N ILE A 502 -12.07 25.92 33.32
CA ILE A 502 -12.02 26.19 34.75
C ILE A 502 -10.68 26.86 35.05
N SER A 503 -10.72 28.09 35.53
CA SER A 503 -9.53 28.90 35.80
C SER A 503 -9.32 29.05 37.30
N ASN A 504 -8.15 28.64 37.79
CA ASN A 504 -7.73 28.96 39.15
C ASN A 504 -6.94 30.27 39.15
N VAL A 505 -7.62 31.39 39.37
CA VAL A 505 -6.97 32.71 39.46
C VAL A 505 -6.57 33.04 40.91
N SER A 506 -6.83 32.13 41.85
CA SER A 506 -6.37 32.29 43.23
C SER A 506 -4.87 32.07 43.32
N GLY A 507 -4.20 32.75 44.25
CA GLY A 507 -2.76 32.54 44.51
C GLY A 507 -2.38 31.19 45.15
N GLN A 508 -3.28 30.21 45.17
CA GLN A 508 -3.14 28.92 45.87
C GLN A 508 -3.68 27.77 45.02
N SER A 509 -3.22 26.55 45.26
CA SER A 509 -3.86 25.36 44.67
C SER A 509 -5.24 25.14 45.30
N VAL A 510 -6.19 24.64 44.52
CA VAL A 510 -7.55 24.36 44.99
C VAL A 510 -7.87 22.87 44.87
N SER A 511 -8.30 22.25 45.96
CA SER A 511 -8.80 20.87 46.00
C SER A 511 -10.34 20.81 45.86
N ASP A 512 -10.86 19.59 45.67
CA ASP A 512 -12.30 19.31 45.70
C ASP A 512 -13.10 20.15 44.70
N ILE A 513 -12.52 20.32 43.50
CA ILE A 513 -13.22 20.88 42.35
C ILE A 513 -14.02 19.75 41.71
N ASP A 514 -15.33 19.98 41.59
CA ASP A 514 -16.24 19.09 40.89
C ASP A 514 -17.13 19.90 39.97
N PHE A 515 -17.38 19.37 38.79
CA PHE A 515 -18.29 20.01 37.86
C PHE A 515 -18.95 18.98 36.93
N GLY A 516 -19.94 19.43 36.18
CA GLY A 516 -20.53 18.63 35.11
C GLY A 516 -21.64 19.36 34.37
N PHE A 517 -21.93 18.87 33.17
CA PHE A 517 -22.91 19.42 32.23
C PHE A 517 -24.01 18.40 31.91
N GLY A 518 -25.25 18.85 31.84
CA GLY A 518 -26.39 17.98 31.57
C GLY A 518 -27.68 18.71 31.19
N PRO A 519 -28.74 17.96 30.82
CA PRO A 519 -30.01 18.50 30.32
C PRO A 519 -30.89 19.18 31.39
N GLY A 520 -30.38 19.46 32.59
CA GLY A 520 -31.12 20.13 33.65
C GLY A 520 -30.19 20.90 34.58
N ALA A 521 -30.45 22.20 34.75
CA ALA A 521 -29.78 23.01 35.76
C ALA A 521 -30.26 22.58 37.17
N GLY A 522 -29.33 22.32 38.10
CA GLY A 522 -29.65 22.28 39.53
C GLY A 522 -29.90 20.91 40.19
N SER A 523 -29.32 19.82 39.69
CA SER A 523 -29.27 18.57 40.47
C SER A 523 -27.83 18.16 40.79
N ASP A 524 -27.54 17.84 42.06
CA ASP A 524 -26.25 17.31 42.56
C ASP A 524 -25.81 15.98 41.90
N VAL A 525 -26.64 15.41 41.02
CA VAL A 525 -26.46 14.10 40.41
C VAL A 525 -25.31 14.06 39.40
N PHE A 526 -24.75 15.21 39.00
CA PHE A 526 -23.79 15.33 37.89
C PHE A 526 -22.42 15.87 38.26
N PHE A 527 -22.00 15.77 39.52
CA PHE A 527 -20.63 16.09 39.88
C PHE A 527 -19.70 14.94 39.48
N SER A 528 -18.84 15.20 38.50
CA SER A 528 -17.59 14.48 38.36
C SER A 528 -16.50 15.35 38.96
N GLY A 529 -15.76 14.82 39.93
CA GLY A 529 -14.56 15.50 40.42
C GLY A 529 -13.49 15.54 39.34
N LEU A 530 -12.56 16.48 39.45
CA LEU A 530 -11.33 16.52 38.63
C LEU A 530 -10.45 15.25 38.76
N GLY A 531 -10.89 14.25 39.54
CA GLY A 531 -10.07 13.19 40.08
C GLY A 531 -9.45 13.63 41.42
N ALA A 532 -8.56 12.81 42.00
CA ALA A 532 -7.89 13.12 43.26
C ALA A 532 -6.84 14.26 43.16
N GLY A 533 -6.97 15.16 42.19
CA GLY A 533 -6.03 16.23 41.88
C GLY A 533 -6.47 17.58 42.47
N GLU A 534 -5.48 18.37 42.90
CA GLU A 534 -5.63 19.80 43.12
C GLU A 534 -5.42 20.53 41.79
N LEU A 535 -6.21 21.56 41.50
CA LEU A 535 -5.92 22.47 40.40
C LEU A 535 -4.85 23.45 40.87
N ALA A 536 -3.68 23.44 40.22
CA ALA A 536 -2.55 24.26 40.62
C ALA A 536 -2.85 25.77 40.55
N ASN A 537 -2.07 26.58 41.27
CA ASN A 537 -2.15 28.04 41.21
C ASN A 537 -1.96 28.52 39.76
N LEU A 538 -2.84 29.40 39.28
CA LEU A 538 -2.87 29.94 37.91
C LEU A 538 -3.13 28.90 36.81
N ALA A 539 -3.49 27.66 37.16
CA ALA A 539 -3.76 26.62 36.18
C ALA A 539 -5.13 26.81 35.48
N LEU A 540 -5.19 26.31 34.25
CA LEU A 540 -6.42 26.18 33.47
C LEU A 540 -6.74 24.70 33.32
N PHE A 541 -7.91 24.27 33.77
CA PHE A 541 -8.44 22.95 33.46
C PHE A 541 -9.48 23.07 32.36
N ILE A 542 -9.40 22.23 31.34
CA ILE A 542 -10.27 22.34 30.17
C ILE A 542 -10.94 21.02 29.81
N THR A 543 -12.12 21.11 29.21
CA THR A 543 -12.84 19.96 28.65
C THR A 543 -13.84 20.40 27.57
N LEU A 544 -14.25 19.49 26.69
CA LEU A 544 -15.27 19.76 25.68
C LEU A 544 -16.65 19.29 26.12
N VAL A 545 -17.70 20.07 25.87
CA VAL A 545 -19.09 19.65 26.10
C VAL A 545 -19.90 19.80 24.83
N PRO A 546 -20.84 18.90 24.51
CA PRO A 546 -21.72 19.11 23.36
C PRO A 546 -22.45 20.45 23.46
N GLU A 547 -22.49 21.22 22.37
CA GLU A 547 -23.14 22.56 22.29
C GLU A 547 -24.56 22.56 22.88
N SER A 548 -25.30 21.47 22.69
CA SER A 548 -26.67 21.30 23.20
C SER A 548 -26.80 21.26 24.74
N LEU A 549 -25.72 21.05 25.49
CA LEU A 549 -25.73 20.97 26.95
C LEU A 549 -25.41 22.34 27.57
N THR A 550 -26.42 23.01 28.13
CA THR A 550 -26.25 24.32 28.77
C THR A 550 -26.38 24.29 30.29
N GLY A 551 -27.02 23.27 30.86
CA GLY A 551 -27.14 23.13 32.30
C GLY A 551 -25.82 22.68 32.94
N PHE A 552 -25.38 23.35 34.00
CA PHE A 552 -24.15 23.03 34.71
C PHE A 552 -24.35 22.90 36.23
N ALA A 553 -23.42 22.18 36.85
CA ALA A 553 -23.14 22.20 38.28
C ALA A 553 -21.64 22.47 38.47
N PHE A 554 -21.26 23.36 39.39
CA PHE A 554 -19.86 23.71 39.65
C PHE A 554 -19.62 23.89 41.14
N ARG A 555 -18.62 23.19 41.68
CA ARG A 555 -18.17 23.23 43.07
C ARG A 555 -16.66 23.43 43.08
N GLY A 556 -16.16 24.29 43.94
CA GLY A 556 -14.73 24.56 44.08
C GLY A 556 -14.29 24.56 45.53
N GLY A 557 -14.25 23.41 46.19
CA GLY A 557 -13.82 23.29 47.59
C GLY A 557 -14.46 24.32 48.52
N ASP A 558 -13.62 25.11 49.20
CA ASP A 558 -14.02 26.17 50.13
C ASP A 558 -14.66 27.40 49.45
N PHE A 559 -14.64 27.50 48.12
CA PHE A 559 -15.25 28.60 47.37
C PHE A 559 -16.77 28.43 47.17
N GLY A 560 -17.33 27.28 47.56
CA GLY A 560 -18.77 27.01 47.50
C GLY A 560 -19.21 26.28 46.23
N GLN A 561 -20.49 26.41 45.89
CA GLN A 561 -21.11 25.73 44.75
C GLN A 561 -22.15 26.61 44.04
N LEU A 562 -22.28 26.41 42.73
CA LEU A 562 -23.22 27.11 41.85
C LEU A 562 -23.88 26.12 40.88
N PHE A 563 -25.13 26.41 40.52
CA PHE A 563 -25.88 25.71 39.49
C PHE A 563 -26.56 26.72 38.58
N GLY A 564 -26.72 26.37 37.32
CA GLY A 564 -27.42 27.25 36.39
C GLY A 564 -27.35 26.77 34.96
N THR A 565 -27.53 27.73 34.06
CA THR A 565 -27.23 27.59 32.64
C THR A 565 -26.01 28.43 32.32
N LEU A 566 -25.09 27.90 31.52
CA LEU A 566 -23.92 28.61 31.03
C LEU A 566 -24.00 28.65 29.51
N LEU A 567 -24.28 29.83 28.95
CA LEU A 567 -24.31 30.07 27.51
C LEU A 567 -22.90 30.40 26.97
N ASP A 568 -22.77 30.46 25.66
CA ASP A 568 -21.52 30.87 25.02
C ASP A 568 -21.05 32.25 25.50
N GLY A 569 -19.75 32.36 25.77
CA GLY A 569 -19.08 33.55 26.27
C GLY A 569 -19.41 33.91 27.73
N GLU A 570 -20.31 33.17 28.39
CA GLU A 570 -20.64 33.42 29.79
C GLU A 570 -19.57 32.86 30.72
N SER A 571 -19.37 33.57 31.83
CA SER A 571 -18.46 33.17 32.91
C SER A 571 -19.21 33.18 34.23
N VAL A 572 -18.94 32.19 35.07
CA VAL A 572 -19.39 32.14 36.46
C VAL A 572 -18.20 32.03 37.39
N PHE A 573 -18.29 32.66 38.56
CA PHE A 573 -17.17 32.75 39.50
C PHE A 573 -17.59 32.28 40.88
N LEU A 574 -16.74 31.47 41.50
CA LEU A 574 -16.77 31.19 42.92
C LEU A 574 -15.68 32.04 43.56
N THR A 575 -16.07 33.03 44.36
CA THR A 575 -15.13 33.84 45.13
C THR A 575 -14.93 33.21 46.49
N ALA A 576 -13.72 33.22 47.04
CA ALA A 576 -13.53 32.84 48.43
C ALA A 576 -14.44 33.77 49.25
N GLU A 577 -15.49 33.21 49.86
CA GLU A 577 -16.31 33.99 50.77
C GLU A 577 -15.31 34.53 51.78
N ALA A 578 -15.09 35.85 51.80
CA ALA A 578 -14.15 36.44 52.74
C ALA A 578 -14.72 36.08 54.10
N ILE A 579 -14.21 35.01 54.72
CA ILE A 579 -14.66 34.54 56.02
C ILE A 579 -14.57 35.80 56.84
N PRO A 580 -15.71 36.41 57.23
CA PRO A 580 -15.69 37.75 57.78
C PRO A 580 -14.78 37.62 58.97
N LEU A 581 -13.60 38.28 58.91
CA LEU A 581 -12.55 38.18 59.92
C LEU A 581 -13.29 38.12 61.24
N PRO A 582 -13.26 36.97 61.95
CA PRO A 582 -14.26 36.71 62.98
C PRO A 582 -14.29 37.96 63.84
N GLY A 583 -15.44 38.63 63.97
CA GLY A 583 -15.49 39.97 64.59
C GLY A 583 -14.82 40.03 65.98
N ALA A 584 -14.59 38.84 66.56
CA ALA A 584 -13.67 38.53 67.63
C ALA A 584 -12.22 39.05 67.49
N LEU A 585 -11.60 39.18 66.33
CA LEU A 585 -10.21 39.66 66.18
C LEU A 585 -10.07 41.16 66.52
N PRO A 586 -10.89 42.07 65.93
CA PRO A 586 -10.95 43.45 66.40
C PRO A 586 -11.42 43.54 67.86
N LEU A 587 -12.34 42.68 68.31
CA LEU A 587 -12.80 42.65 69.70
C LEU A 587 -11.73 42.13 70.68
N MET A 588 -10.88 41.18 70.29
CA MET A 588 -9.75 40.69 71.09
C MET A 588 -8.62 41.72 71.10
N ALA A 589 -8.34 42.38 69.97
CA ALA A 589 -7.40 43.48 69.92
C ALA A 589 -7.87 44.67 70.78
N ALA A 590 -9.16 45.01 70.71
CA ALA A 590 -9.77 46.02 71.60
C ALA A 590 -9.74 45.58 73.07
N GLY A 591 -10.04 44.31 73.36
CA GLY A 591 -9.97 43.74 74.69
C GLY A 591 -8.56 43.79 75.29
N LEU A 592 -7.54 43.41 74.52
CA LEU A 592 -6.13 43.48 74.92
C LEU A 592 -5.65 44.93 75.09
N ALA A 593 -6.09 45.85 74.23
CA ALA A 593 -5.79 47.28 74.38
C ALA A 593 -6.42 47.86 75.65
N ILE A 594 -7.67 47.49 75.98
CA ILE A 594 -8.36 47.91 77.21
C ILE A 594 -7.65 47.33 78.46
N PHE A 595 -7.23 46.06 78.42
CA PHE A 595 -6.47 45.44 79.51
C PHE A 595 -5.08 46.08 79.68
N GLY A 596 -4.38 46.36 78.59
CA GLY A 596 -3.09 47.07 78.61
C GLY A 596 -3.21 48.51 79.15
N TRP A 597 -4.29 49.22 78.81
CA TRP A 597 -4.53 50.57 79.31
C TRP A 597 -4.89 50.59 80.80
N ARG A 598 -5.67 49.62 81.27
CA ARG A 598 -5.97 49.46 82.70
C ARG A 598 -4.71 49.20 83.54
N ARG A 599 -3.77 48.40 83.02
CA ARG A 599 -2.53 48.04 83.72
C ARG A 599 -1.50 49.19 83.82
N ARG A 600 -1.65 50.26 83.04
CA ARG A 600 -0.82 51.48 83.13
C ARG A 600 -1.33 52.51 84.14
N LYS A 601 -2.56 52.37 84.64
CA LYS A 601 -3.18 53.31 85.59
C LYS A 601 -3.23 52.81 87.04
N THR A 602 -2.72 51.62 87.28
CA THR A 602 -2.40 51.08 88.62
C THR A 602 -0.89 51.02 88.74
#